data_AF-A0A0R3TIE7-F1
#
_entry.id   AF-A0A0R3TIE7-F1
#
_cell.length_a   1.000
_cell.length_b   1.000
_cell.length_c   1.000
_cell.angle_alpha   90.00
_cell.angle_beta   90.00
_cell.angle_gamma   90.00
#
_symmetry.space_group_name_H-M   'P 1'
#
loop_
_entity.id
_entity.type
_entity.pdbx_description
1 polymer ?
#
loop_
_entity_poly.entity_id
_entity_poly.type
_entity_poly.pdbx_seq_one_letter_code
_entity_poly.pdbx_strand_id
1 'polypeptide(L)'
;MTRKVPTKLSWNFKKADWSKFTNLLDDELHTSPLNFKQHPDKLCNYIKNIMIGCAKKTIPHSMTKHHRVFWSKHLEELKRRDTLCNTADQTGSATPFATLLIRLEEQTPFATLLI
;
A
#
# COMPACT_ATOMS: atom_id res chain seq x y z
N MET A 1 2.54 -7.60 29.62
CA MET A 1 3.72 -7.88 28.77
C MET A 1 3.33 -7.72 27.30
N THR A 2 3.86 -6.71 26.60
CA THR A 2 3.61 -6.52 25.16
C THR A 2 4.51 -7.43 24.34
N ARG A 3 3.93 -8.38 23.61
CA ARG A 3 4.66 -9.30 22.72
C ARG A 3 5.24 -8.49 21.55
N LYS A 4 6.57 -8.26 21.54
CA LYS A 4 7.25 -7.65 20.39
C LYS A 4 7.21 -8.64 19.24
N VAL A 5 6.45 -8.32 18.19
CA VAL A 5 6.44 -9.12 16.95
C VAL A 5 7.75 -8.87 16.21
N PRO A 6 8.47 -9.91 15.76
CA PRO A 6 9.71 -9.75 15.00
C PRO A 6 9.42 -8.95 13.73
N THR A 7 10.07 -7.80 13.58
CA THR A 7 9.94 -6.99 12.38
C THR A 7 10.81 -7.62 11.30
N LYS A 8 10.20 -8.01 10.18
CA LYS A 8 10.92 -8.64 9.06
C LYS A 8 11.90 -7.63 8.45
N LEU A 9 13.18 -7.98 8.45
CA LEU A 9 14.19 -7.24 7.69
C LEU A 9 13.91 -7.45 6.20
N SER A 10 13.75 -6.36 5.48
CA SER A 10 13.54 -6.37 4.02
C SER A 10 14.54 -5.44 3.35
N TRP A 11 14.85 -5.74 2.10
CA TRP A 11 15.65 -4.86 1.25
C TRP A 11 14.90 -3.55 0.98
N ASN A 12 15.56 -2.41 1.18
CA ASN A 12 14.98 -1.11 0.89
C ASN A 12 15.33 -0.66 -0.52
N PHE A 13 14.54 -1.10 -1.50
CA PHE A 13 14.77 -0.78 -2.91
C PHE A 13 14.65 0.72 -3.23
N LYS A 14 13.91 1.50 -2.44
CA LYS A 14 13.80 2.96 -2.63
C LYS A 14 15.09 3.71 -2.27
N LYS A 15 15.94 3.11 -1.44
CA LYS A 15 17.23 3.68 -1.01
C LYS A 15 18.43 2.96 -1.63
N ALA A 16 18.18 2.09 -2.60
CA ALA A 16 19.23 1.38 -3.30
C ALA A 16 19.99 2.33 -4.22
N ASP A 17 21.32 2.24 -4.20
CA ASP A 17 22.15 2.86 -5.23
C ASP A 17 22.29 1.88 -6.40
N TRP A 18 21.40 2.03 -7.38
CA TRP A 18 21.34 1.14 -8.55
C TRP A 18 22.54 1.30 -9.48
N SER A 19 23.10 2.51 -9.61
CA SER A 19 24.28 2.75 -10.44
C SER A 19 25.51 2.05 -9.85
N LYS A 20 25.69 2.15 -8.52
CA LYS A 20 26.75 1.41 -7.84
C LYS A 20 26.53 -0.10 -7.91
N PHE A 21 25.28 -0.57 -7.86
CA PHE A 21 24.97 -1.99 -8.00
C PHE A 21 25.36 -2.53 -9.38
N THR A 22 25.00 -1.83 -10.47
CA THR A 22 25.32 -2.28 -11.83
C THR A 22 26.81 -2.32 -12.08
N ASN A 23 27.55 -1.27 -11.67
CA ASN A 23 28.99 -1.22 -11.86
C ASN A 23 29.70 -2.33 -11.09
N LEU A 24 29.31 -2.55 -9.83
CA LEU A 24 29.90 -3.59 -8.99
C LEU A 24 29.56 -4.99 -9.52
N LEU A 25 28.35 -5.20 -10.02
CA LEU A 25 27.96 -6.47 -10.63
C LEU A 25 28.75 -6.75 -11.92
N ASP A 26 28.95 -5.73 -12.76
CA ASP A 26 29.72 -5.85 -13.99
C ASP A 26 31.18 -6.20 -13.66
N ASP A 27 31.81 -5.46 -12.74
CA ASP A 27 33.18 -5.74 -12.27
C ASP A 27 33.32 -7.17 -11.71
N GLU A 28 32.37 -7.61 -10.86
CA GLU A 28 32.40 -8.91 -10.20
C GLU A 28 32.17 -10.07 -11.19
N LEU A 29 31.37 -9.85 -12.24
CA LEU A 29 31.17 -10.80 -13.34
C LEU A 29 32.38 -10.87 -14.30
N HIS A 30 33.00 -9.74 -14.64
CA HIS A 30 34.20 -9.72 -15.50
C HIS A 30 35.41 -10.35 -14.82
N THR A 31 35.55 -10.14 -13.51
CA THR A 31 36.65 -10.73 -12.73
C THR A 31 36.48 -12.23 -12.51
N SER A 32 35.25 -12.73 -12.59
CA SER A 32 34.90 -14.12 -12.30
C SER A 32 34.77 -14.93 -13.59
N PRO A 33 35.74 -15.79 -13.96
CA PRO A 33 35.64 -16.59 -15.17
C PRO A 33 34.48 -17.59 -15.05
N LEU A 34 33.37 -17.28 -15.73
CA LEU A 34 32.20 -18.16 -15.78
C LEU A 34 32.56 -19.45 -16.52
N ASN A 35 32.48 -20.58 -15.82
CA ASN A 35 32.77 -21.88 -16.41
C ASN A 35 31.50 -22.45 -17.08
N PHE A 36 31.38 -22.24 -18.40
CA PHE A 36 30.26 -22.74 -19.20
C PHE A 36 30.20 -24.28 -19.33
N LYS A 37 31.25 -25.00 -18.93
CA LYS A 37 31.24 -26.48 -18.90
C LYS A 37 30.56 -27.05 -17.67
N GLN A 38 30.22 -26.21 -16.69
CA GLN A 38 29.60 -26.63 -15.45
C GLN A 38 28.10 -26.86 -15.62
N HIS A 39 27.51 -27.72 -14.78
CA HIS A 39 26.08 -27.95 -14.76
C HIS A 39 25.29 -26.63 -14.62
N PRO A 40 24.22 -26.41 -15.39
CA PRO A 40 23.49 -25.14 -15.43
C PRO A 40 23.02 -24.70 -14.04
N ASP A 41 22.54 -25.62 -13.19
CA ASP A 41 22.11 -25.27 -11.83
C ASP A 41 23.23 -24.68 -10.97
N LYS A 42 24.46 -25.17 -11.11
CA LYS A 42 25.61 -24.65 -10.37
C LYS A 42 25.97 -23.26 -10.87
N LEU A 43 25.91 -23.03 -12.18
CA LEU A 43 26.12 -21.72 -12.79
C LEU A 43 25.04 -20.72 -12.32
N CYS A 44 23.77 -21.12 -12.32
CA CYS A 44 22.66 -20.32 -11.82
C CYS A 44 22.83 -19.96 -10.33
N ASN A 45 23.25 -20.91 -9.49
CA ASN A 45 23.53 -20.63 -8.08
C ASN A 45 24.74 -19.72 -7.90
N TYR A 46 25.78 -19.87 -8.72
CA TYR A 46 26.95 -19.01 -8.69
C TYR A 46 26.60 -17.56 -9.03
N ILE A 47 25.91 -17.33 -10.15
CA ILE A 47 25.43 -16.01 -10.57
C ILE A 47 24.51 -15.41 -9.50
N LYS A 48 23.59 -16.21 -8.95
CA LYS A 48 22.71 -15.78 -7.85
C LYS A 48 23.50 -15.33 -6.62
N ASN A 49 24.54 -16.06 -6.24
CA ASN A 49 25.37 -15.70 -5.09
C ASN A 49 26.14 -14.40 -5.33
N ILE A 50 26.64 -14.16 -6.54
CA ILE A 50 27.25 -12.88 -6.94
C ILE A 50 26.21 -11.76 -6.81
N MET A 51 25.03 -11.90 -7.43
CA MET A 51 23.96 -10.89 -7.35
C MET A 51 23.56 -10.57 -5.89
N ILE A 52 23.43 -11.59 -5.04
CA ILE A 52 23.14 -11.42 -3.61
C ILE A 52 24.29 -10.69 -2.90
N GLY A 53 25.55 -11.01 -3.23
CA GLY A 53 26.74 -10.35 -2.71
C GLY A 53 26.76 -8.85 -3.05
N CYS A 54 26.52 -8.50 -4.31
CA CYS A 54 26.41 -7.12 -4.76
C CYS A 54 25.25 -6.40 -4.05
N ALA A 55 24.08 -7.03 -3.96
CA ALA A 55 22.91 -6.45 -3.32
C ALA A 55 23.15 -6.15 -1.83
N LYS A 56 23.86 -7.02 -1.11
CA LYS A 56 24.29 -6.79 0.29
C LYS A 56 25.16 -5.55 0.46
N LYS A 57 25.97 -5.20 -0.53
CA LYS A 57 26.87 -4.04 -0.49
C LYS A 57 26.17 -2.73 -0.83
N THR A 58 25.14 -2.77 -1.68
CA THR A 58 24.55 -1.55 -2.28
C THR A 58 23.11 -1.25 -1.85
N ILE A 59 22.36 -2.26 -1.41
CA ILE A 59 20.97 -2.10 -0.99
C ILE A 59 20.90 -2.13 0.53
N PRO A 60 20.44 -1.06 1.19
CA PRO A 60 20.28 -1.06 2.63
C PRO A 60 19.23 -2.10 3.06
N HIS A 61 19.60 -2.96 4.00
CA HIS A 61 18.62 -3.71 4.78
C HIS A 61 18.02 -2.76 5.82
N SER A 62 16.79 -2.32 5.60
CA SER A 62 16.08 -1.51 6.58
C SER A 62 14.88 -2.27 7.11
N MET A 63 14.59 -2.12 8.38
CA MET A 63 13.31 -2.56 8.91
C MET A 63 12.21 -1.74 8.23
N THR A 64 11.29 -2.43 7.55
CA THR A 64 10.06 -1.79 7.11
C THR A 64 9.28 -1.46 8.38
N LYS A 65 9.11 -0.17 8.66
CA LYS A 65 8.26 0.28 9.77
C LYS A 65 6.86 -0.29 9.51
N HIS A 66 6.33 -1.08 10.43
CA HIS A 66 4.91 -1.40 10.40
C HIS A 66 4.14 -0.09 10.46
N HIS A 67 3.53 0.31 9.35
CA HIS A 67 2.56 1.40 9.38
C HIS A 67 1.39 0.91 10.22
N ARG A 68 1.24 1.46 11.42
CA ARG A 68 0.02 1.28 12.20
C ARG A 68 -1.08 2.00 11.41
N VAL A 69 -2.01 1.25 10.83
CA VAL A 69 -3.18 1.83 10.18
C VAL A 69 -3.90 2.65 11.25
N PHE A 70 -3.87 3.98 11.09
CA PHE A 70 -4.47 4.88 12.05
C PHE A 70 -5.98 4.90 11.76
N TRP A 71 -6.70 3.92 12.32
CA TRP A 71 -8.15 3.98 12.41
C TRP A 71 -8.51 4.99 13.50
N SER A 72 -8.82 6.22 13.09
CA SER A 72 -9.44 7.18 14.01
C SER A 72 -10.87 6.74 14.30
N LYS A 73 -11.38 7.07 15.50
CA LYS A 73 -12.78 6.82 15.86
C LYS A 73 -13.75 7.35 14.79
N HIS A 74 -13.41 8.49 14.20
CA HIS A 74 -14.18 9.10 13.11
C HIS A 74 -14.26 8.23 11.85
N LEU A 75 -13.15 7.61 11.42
CA LEU A 75 -13.16 6.69 10.27
C LEU A 75 -13.97 5.43 10.55
N GLU A 76 -13.94 4.94 11.78
CA GLU A 76 -14.77 3.81 12.20
C GLU A 76 -16.26 4.17 12.19
N GLU A 77 -16.59 5.38 12.65
CA GLU A 77 -17.96 5.90 12.64
C GLU A 77 -18.49 6.14 11.22
N LEU A 78 -17.68 6.72 10.33
CA LEU A 78 -18.02 6.85 8.91
C LEU A 78 -18.28 5.49 8.27
N LYS A 79 -17.45 4.49 8.56
CA LYS A 79 -17.66 3.13 8.04
C LYS A 79 -18.97 2.51 8.56
N ARG A 80 -19.37 2.79 9.80
CA ARG A 80 -20.66 2.35 10.35
C ARG A 80 -21.83 3.06 9.67
N ARG A 81 -21.73 4.36 9.40
CA ARG A 81 -22.76 5.11 8.64
C ARG A 81 -22.93 4.53 7.24
N ASP A 82 -21.83 4.23 6.58
CA ASP A 82 -21.82 3.64 5.23
C ASP A 82 -22.56 2.28 5.22
N THR A 83 -22.31 1.40 6.20
CA THR A 83 -23.05 0.14 6.31
C THR A 83 -24.55 0.32 6.57
N LEU A 84 -24.93 1.37 7.31
CA LEU A 84 -26.33 1.70 7.58
C LEU A 84 -27.03 2.25 6.34
N CYS A 85 -26.39 3.16 5.59
CA CYS A 85 -26.88 3.66 4.30
C CYS A 85 -27.09 2.52 3.30
N ASN A 86 -26.10 1.63 3.15
CA ASN A 86 -26.20 0.48 2.26
C ASN A 86 -27.34 -0.49 2.65
N THR A 87 -27.65 -0.62 3.95
CA THR A 87 -28.78 -1.43 4.43
C THR A 87 -30.12 -0.73 4.19
N ALA A 88 -30.17 0.59 4.36
CA ALA A 88 -31.35 1.39 4.05
C ALA A 88 -31.70 1.36 2.56
N ASP A 89 -30.68 1.47 1.70
CA ASP A 89 -30.82 1.39 0.23
C ASP A 89 -31.30 0.00 -0.23
N GLN A 90 -30.90 -1.07 0.46
CA GLN A 90 -31.37 -2.43 0.21
C GLN A 90 -32.78 -2.71 0.74
N THR A 91 -33.24 -1.96 1.76
CA THR A 91 -34.55 -2.20 2.42
C THR A 91 -35.72 -1.55 1.67
N GLY A 92 -35.47 -0.70 0.67
CA GLY A 92 -36.47 -0.35 -0.34
C GLY A 92 -37.84 0.06 0.20
N SER A 93 -37.92 1.02 1.13
CA SER A 93 -39.17 1.77 1.32
C SER A 93 -39.22 2.86 0.25
N ALA A 94 -40.11 2.68 -0.73
CA ALA A 94 -40.39 3.62 -1.81
C ALA A 94 -40.93 4.96 -1.29
N THR A 95 -40.05 5.79 -0.75
CA THR A 95 -40.29 7.21 -0.59
C THR A 95 -38.96 7.89 -0.86
N PRO A 96 -38.73 8.41 -2.08
CA PRO A 96 -37.47 9.06 -2.37
C PRO A 96 -37.32 10.25 -1.44
N PHE A 97 -36.13 10.41 -0.85
CA PHE A 97 -35.75 11.58 -0.04
C PHE A 97 -36.10 12.91 -0.75
N ALA A 98 -36.13 12.90 -2.09
CA ALA A 98 -36.64 13.97 -2.93
C ALA A 98 -38.06 14.43 -2.56
N THR A 99 -38.99 13.53 -2.21
CA THR A 99 -40.37 13.87 -1.83
C THR A 99 -40.44 14.56 -0.46
N LEU A 100 -39.54 14.21 0.48
CA LEU A 100 -39.44 14.90 1.78
C LEU A 100 -38.82 16.29 1.65
N LEU A 101 -37.86 16.48 0.73
CA LEU A 101 -37.27 17.78 0.46
C LEU A 101 -38.28 18.74 -0.19
N ILE A 102 -39.04 18.28 -1.18
CA ILE A 102 -40.10 19.08 -1.82
C ILE A 102 -41.16 19.50 -0.80
N ARG A 103 -41.57 18.59 0.10
CA ARG A 103 -42.59 18.87 1.12
C ARG A 103 -42.11 19.81 2.24
N LEU A 104 -40.80 19.89 2.50
CA LEU A 104 -40.21 20.86 3.43
C LEU A 104 -40.11 22.26 2.80
N GLU A 105 -39.87 22.36 1.49
CA GLU A 105 -39.78 23.62 0.76
C GLU A 105 -41.16 24.29 0.56
N GLU A 106 -42.23 23.50 0.44
CA GLU A 106 -43.61 24.00 0.33
C GLU A 106 -44.21 24.53 1.66
N GLN A 107 -43.60 24.25 2.83
CA GLN A 107 -44.11 24.72 4.13
C GLN A 107 -43.54 26.06 4.61
N THR A 108 -42.66 26.69 3.85
CA THR A 108 -42.23 28.08 4.09
C THR A 108 -43.00 29.02 3.16
N PRO A 109 -44.11 29.66 3.60
CA PRO A 109 -44.65 30.79 2.86
C PRO A 109 -43.61 31.92 2.93
N PHE A 110 -42.91 32.17 1.81
CA PHE A 110 -42.22 33.42 1.59
C PHE A 110 -43.24 34.54 1.81
N ALA A 111 -43.07 35.29 2.89
CA ALA A 111 -43.82 36.50 3.15
C ALA A 111 -43.68 37.42 1.93
N THR A 112 -44.76 37.52 1.16
CA THR A 112 -44.91 38.47 0.07
C THR A 112 -44.93 39.87 0.67
N LEU A 113 -43.76 40.49 0.70
CA LEU A 113 -43.55 41.90 0.98
C LEU A 113 -43.89 42.65 -0.31
N LEU A 114 -45.17 42.95 -0.53
CA LEU A 114 -45.62 43.91 -1.54
C LEU A 114 -46.82 44.71 -1.01
N ILE A 115 -46.56 46.02 -0.91
CA ILE A 115 -47.44 47.17 -0.66
C ILE A 115 -47.70 47.49 0.82
#